data_AF-A0A1W9X9V1-F1
#
_entry.id   AF-A0A1W9X9V1-F1
#
_cell.length_a   1.000
_cell.length_b   1.000
_cell.length_c   1.000
_cell.angle_alpha   90.00
_cell.angle_beta   90.00
_cell.angle_gamma   90.00
#
_symmetry.space_group_name_H-M   'P 1'
#
loop_
_entity.id
_entity.type
_entity.pdbx_description
1 polymer ?
#
loop_
_entity_poly.entity_id
_entity_poly.type
_entity_poly.pdbx_seq_one_letter_code
_entity_poly.pdbx_strand_id
1 'polypeptide(L)' 'MDIVGAFSDIEDFRHPQGRRYPPDPMLVIVIMSIARGYPAYREIGRFANANSERLTEIFSLTQNRMPSHV' A
#
# COMPACT_ATOMS: atom_id res chain seq x y z
N MET A 1 12.34 -7.18 14.78
CA MET A 1 12.01 -7.39 13.36
C MET A 1 10.73 -6.60 13.10
N ASP A 2 10.78 -5.63 12.20
CA ASP A 2 9.60 -4.83 11.80
C ASP A 2 8.97 -5.47 10.54
N ILE A 3 7.65 -5.44 10.45
CA ILE A 3 6.89 -6.01 9.34
C ILE A 3 7.23 -5.34 8.00
N VAL A 4 7.52 -4.04 8.03
CA VAL A 4 7.94 -3.28 6.84
C VAL A 4 9.27 -3.80 6.30
N GLY A 5 10.26 -4.01 7.19
CA GLY A 5 11.55 -4.58 6.82
C GLY A 5 11.44 -6.05 6.36
N ALA A 6 10.48 -6.81 6.88
CA ALA A 6 10.23 -8.16 6.37
C ALA A 6 9.66 -8.15 4.93
N PHE A 7 8.92 -7.09 4.55
CA PHE A 7 8.37 -6.95 3.20
C PHE A 7 9.39 -6.43 2.18
N SER A 8 10.41 -5.68 2.60
CA SER A 8 11.47 -5.24 1.68
C SER A 8 12.30 -6.39 1.11
N ASP A 9 12.35 -7.53 1.80
CA ASP A 9 13.08 -8.73 1.38
C ASP A 9 12.27 -9.60 0.40
N ILE A 10 10.98 -9.30 0.19
CA ILE A 10 10.11 -10.05 -0.71
C ILE A 10 10.35 -9.59 -2.15
N GLU A 11 10.61 -10.54 -3.04
CA GLU A 11 10.73 -10.27 -4.47
C GLU A 11 9.43 -9.68 -5.04
N ASP A 12 9.56 -8.54 -5.74
CA ASP A 12 8.42 -7.89 -6.38
C ASP A 12 8.10 -8.53 -7.74
N PHE A 13 7.20 -9.51 -7.75
CA PHE A 13 6.76 -10.21 -8.97
C PHE A 13 5.85 -9.38 -9.89
N ARG A 14 5.48 -8.14 -9.51
CA ARG A 14 4.59 -7.31 -10.33
C ARG A 14 5.27 -6.95 -11.64
N HIS A 15 4.48 -6.87 -12.71
CA HIS A 15 4.93 -6.34 -14.00
C HIS A 15 5.52 -4.93 -13.83
N PRO A 16 6.55 -4.50 -14.58
CA PRO A 16 7.18 -3.18 -14.40
C PRO A 16 6.19 -2.01 -14.39
N GLN A 17 5.14 -2.08 -15.23
CA GLN A 17 4.08 -1.06 -15.27
C GLN A 17 3.23 -0.99 -13.99
N GLY A 18 3.21 -2.06 -13.18
CA GLY A 18 2.54 -2.14 -11.89
C GLY A 18 3.43 -1.77 -10.69
N ARG A 19 4.71 -1.44 -10.90
CA ARG A 19 5.68 -1.08 -9.85
C ARG A 19 5.73 0.42 -9.55
N ARG A 20 4.60 1.11 -9.74
CA ARG A 20 4.47 2.55 -9.49
C ARG A 20 4.68 2.91 -8.01
N TYR A 21 4.38 1.98 -7.11
CA TYR A 21 4.56 2.11 -5.67
C TYR A 21 5.45 0.97 -5.15
N PRO A 22 6.32 1.20 -4.15
CA PRO A 22 7.13 0.16 -3.53
C PRO A 22 6.25 -0.97 -2.94
N PRO A 23 6.73 -2.22 -2.92
CA PRO A 23 5.93 -3.38 -2.50
C PRO A 23 5.59 -3.34 -1.01
N ASP A 24 6.46 -2.81 -0.17
CA ASP A 24 6.36 -2.72 1.27
C ASP A 24 5.15 -1.86 1.75
N PRO A 25 4.97 -0.59 1.36
CA PRO A 25 3.76 0.19 1.63
C PRO A 25 2.49 -0.49 1.11
N MET A 26 2.55 -1.10 -0.07
CA MET A 26 1.39 -1.75 -0.69
C MET A 26 0.87 -2.88 0.20
N LEU A 27 1.78 -3.76 0.65
CA LEU A 27 1.45 -4.88 1.50
C LEU A 27 0.91 -4.42 2.85
N VAL A 28 1.50 -3.40 3.46
CA VAL A 28 1.02 -2.85 4.73
C VAL A 28 -0.38 -2.23 4.57
N ILE A 29 -0.63 -1.46 3.51
CA ILE A 29 -1.95 -0.86 3.23
C ILE A 29 -3.02 -1.95 3.09
N VAL A 30 -2.72 -3.02 2.36
CA VAL A 30 -3.63 -4.17 2.19
C VAL A 30 -3.93 -4.82 3.54
N ILE A 31 -2.91 -5.09 4.35
CA ILE A 31 -3.07 -5.71 5.67
C ILE A 31 -3.90 -4.82 6.61
N MET A 32 -3.62 -3.51 6.65
CA MET A 32 -4.38 -2.56 7.47
C MET A 32 -5.85 -2.50 7.05
N SER A 33 -6.13 -2.50 5.75
CA SER A 33 -7.49 -2.52 5.22
C SER A 33 -8.23 -3.80 5.61
N ILE A 34 -7.60 -4.97 5.43
CA ILE A 34 -8.17 -6.26 5.82
C ILE A 34 -8.42 -6.31 7.34
N ALA A 35 -7.46 -5.87 8.14
CA ALA A 35 -7.59 -5.83 9.61
C ALA A 35 -8.72 -4.90 10.10
N ARG A 36 -9.07 -3.88 9.30
CA ARG A 36 -10.21 -2.98 9.55
C ARG A 36 -11.55 -3.52 9.04
N GLY A 37 -11.58 -4.71 8.43
CA GLY A 37 -12.78 -5.33 7.89
C GLY A 37 -13.11 -4.89 6.45
N TYR A 38 -12.13 -4.36 5.72
CA TYR A 38 -12.27 -3.89 4.33
C TYR A 38 -11.43 -4.74 3.35
N PRO A 39 -11.80 -6.01 3.08
CA PRO A 39 -10.97 -6.92 2.30
C PRO A 39 -11.10 -6.74 0.78
N ALA A 40 -12.15 -6.09 0.28
CA ALA A 40 -12.35 -5.98 -1.16
C ALA A 40 -11.44 -4.92 -1.79
N TYR A 41 -10.96 -5.14 -3.02
CA TYR A 41 -10.06 -4.22 -3.72
C TYR A 41 -10.53 -2.76 -3.76
N ARG A 42 -11.82 -2.53 -4.00
CA ARG A 42 -12.41 -1.19 -3.99
C ARG A 42 -12.39 -0.55 -2.60
N GLU A 43 -12.50 -1.35 -1.55
CA GLU A 43 -12.46 -0.88 -0.17
C GLU A 43 -11.03 -0.58 0.26
N ILE A 44 -10.06 -1.40 -0.15
CA ILE A 44 -8.62 -1.14 0.03
C ILE A 44 -8.25 0.19 -0.64
N GLY A 45 -8.69 0.42 -1.88
CA GLY A 45 -8.47 1.70 -2.57
C GLY A 45 -9.13 2.89 -1.86
N ARG A 46 -10.35 2.72 -1.32
CA ARG A 46 -11.01 3.75 -0.52
C ARG A 46 -10.30 4.03 0.80
N PHE A 47 -9.83 2.99 1.48
CA PHE A 47 -9.03 3.08 2.70
C PHE A 47 -7.73 3.84 2.44
N ALA A 48 -7.00 3.49 1.38
CA ALA A 48 -5.76 4.16 1.00
C ALA A 48 -6.00 5.65 0.70
N ASN A 49 -7.04 5.97 -0.09
CA ASN A 49 -7.37 7.36 -0.41
C ASN A 49 -7.77 8.17 0.83
N ALA A 50 -8.63 7.61 1.70
CA ALA A 50 -9.09 8.27 2.92
C ALA A 50 -7.96 8.56 3.93
N ASN A 51 -6.86 7.81 3.86
CA ASN A 51 -5.70 7.95 4.75
C ASN A 51 -4.44 8.43 4.01
N SER A 52 -4.59 8.98 2.80
CA SER A 52 -3.49 9.23 1.86
C SER A 52 -2.39 10.14 2.42
N GLU A 53 -2.75 11.24 3.08
CA GLU A 53 -1.77 12.14 3.73
C GLU A 53 -0.92 11.40 4.76
N ARG A 54 -1.59 10.69 5.69
CA ARG A 54 -0.93 9.93 6.76
C ARG A 54 -0.04 8.82 6.21
N LEU A 55 -0.50 8.10 5.19
CA LEU A 55 0.26 7.02 4.55
C LEU A 55 1.47 7.58 3.79
N THR A 56 1.32 8.74 3.15
CA THR A 56 2.41 9.43 2.45
C THR A 56 3.50 9.84 3.42
N GLU A 57 3.14 10.39 4.59
CA GLU A 57 4.10 10.73 5.66
C GLU A 57 4.80 9.48 6.20
N ILE A 58 4.05 8.43 6.55
CA ILE A 58 4.60 7.21 7.15
C ILE A 58 5.59 6.51 6.20
N PHE A 59 5.25 6.42 4.92
CA PHE A 59 6.03 5.66 3.93
C PHE A 59 6.92 6.54 3.04
N SER A 60 6.98 7.86 3.31
CA SER A 60 7.74 8.83 2.51
C SER A 60 7.46 8.69 1.01
N LEU A 61 6.19 8.48 0.64
CA LEU A 61 5.79 8.26 -0.75
C LEU A 61 5.96 9.57 -1.53
N THR A 62 6.71 9.54 -2.63
CA THR A 62 6.93 10.70 -3.49
C THR A 62 5.74 11.05 -4.38
N GLN A 63 4.70 10.21 -4.39
CA GLN A 63 3.54 10.38 -5.25
C GLN A 63 2.33 10.90 -4.47
N ASN A 64 1.77 12.02 -4.91
CA ASN A 64 0.54 12.62 -4.38
C ASN A 64 -0.75 11.81 -4.66
N ARG A 65 -0.63 10.59 -5.19
CA ARG A 65 -1.77 9.71 -5.47
C ARG A 65 -1.49 8.36 -4.83
N MET A 66 -2.53 7.75 -4.28
CA MET A 66 -2.46 6.43 -3.69
C MET A 66 -2.75 5.35 -4.74
N PRO A 67 -2.43 4.08 -4.46
CA PRO A 67 -2.84 2.96 -5.30
C PRO A 67 -4.36 2.74 -5.14
N SER A 68 -5.16 3.44 -5.96
CA SER A 68 -6.60 3.20 -6.08
C SER A 68 -6.94 2.64 -7.46
N HIS A 69 -7.81 1.64 -7.48
CA HIS A 69 -8.43 1.12 -8.70
C HIS A 69 -9.83 1.74 -8.89
N VAL A 70 -9.91 3.07 -8.85
CA VAL A 70 -11.00 3.90 -9.39
C VAL A 70 -10.45 5.31 -9.57
#